data_AF-A0A941QZN3-F1
#
_entry.id   AF-A0A941QZN3-F1
#
_cell.length_a   1.000
_cell.length_b   1.000
_cell.length_c   1.000
_cell.angle_alpha   90.00
_cell.angle_beta   90.00
_cell.angle_gamma   90.00
#
_symmetry.space_group_name_H-M   'P 1'
#
loop_
_entity.id
_entity.type
_entity.pdbx_description
1 polymer ?
#
loop_
_entity_poly.entity_id
_entity_poly.type
_entity_poly.pdbx_seq_one_letter_code
_entity_poly.pdbx_strand_id
1 'polypeptide(L)' 'MKLRIAPSPTGQLHIGNARTALFNWLYAKANNGTFLVRIDDTDTERSTKEFQKDI' A
#
# COMPACT_ATOMS: atom_id res chain seq x y z
N MET A 1 12.56 -8.77 9.37
CA MET A 1 11.44 -7.85 9.66
C MET A 1 10.63 -7.61 8.39
N LYS A 2 9.28 -7.56 8.47
CA LYS A 2 8.40 -7.49 7.28
C LYS A 2 7.37 -6.38 7.46
N LEU A 3 7.44 -5.36 6.61
CA LEU A 3 6.50 -4.23 6.60
C LEU A 3 5.66 -4.24 5.32
N ARG A 4 4.48 -3.64 5.39
CA ARG A 4 3.62 -3.49 4.22
C ARG A 4 2.86 -2.17 4.21
N ILE A 5 2.39 -1.78 3.03
CA ILE A 5 1.18 -0.97 2.91
C ILE A 5 0.05 -1.86 2.38
N ALA A 6 -1.18 -1.55 2.80
CA ALA A 6 -2.37 -2.25 2.34
C ALA A 6 -3.45 -1.27 1.86
N PRO A 7 -3.23 -0.58 0.72
CA PRO A 7 -4.24 0.32 0.17
C PRO A 7 -5.45 -0.48 -0.36
N SER A 8 -6.66 0.01 -0.09
CA SER A 8 -7.88 -0.49 -0.69
C SER A 8 -8.10 0.18 -2.05
N PRO A 9 -8.51 -0.55 -3.10
CA PRO A 9 -8.74 0.02 -4.43
C PRO A 9 -10.12 0.72 -4.51
N THR A 10 -10.40 1.60 -3.54
CA THR A 10 -11.66 2.35 -3.43
C THR A 10 -11.51 3.82 -3.84
N GLY A 11 -10.30 4.22 -4.25
CA GLY A 11 -9.97 5.58 -4.65
C GLY A 11 -8.48 5.70 -5.01
N GLN A 12 -8.09 6.89 -5.46
CA GLN A 12 -6.70 7.18 -5.82
C GLN A 12 -5.76 7.18 -4.60
N LEU A 13 -4.50 6.82 -4.82
CA LEU A 13 -3.48 6.99 -3.81
C LEU A 13 -3.24 8.49 -3.54
N HIS A 14 -3.34 8.90 -2.28
CA HIS A 14 -3.04 10.27 -1.86
C HIS A 14 -1.73 10.35 -1.08
N ILE A 15 -1.29 11.58 -0.78
CA ILE A 15 0.00 11.86 -0.14
C ILE A 15 0.18 11.17 1.22
N GLY A 16 -0.91 10.84 1.92
CA GLY A 16 -0.88 10.09 3.17
C GLY A 16 -0.41 8.64 2.97
N ASN A 17 -0.85 8.00 1.88
CA ASN A 17 -0.40 6.66 1.50
C ASN A 17 1.08 6.69 1.09
N ALA A 18 1.47 7.67 0.28
CA ALA A 18 2.87 7.85 -0.14
C ALA A 18 3.81 8.04 1.06
N ARG A 19 3.42 8.88 2.04
CA ARG A 19 4.17 9.09 3.28
C ARG A 19 4.36 7.78 4.05
N THR A 20 3.28 7.03 4.25
CA THR A 20 3.30 5.77 5.00
C THR A 20 4.15 4.71 4.29
N ALA A 21 4.02 4.60 2.95
CA ALA A 21 4.84 3.72 2.13
C ALA A 21 6.33 4.04 2.24
N LEU A 22 6.68 5.32 2.15
CA LEU A 22 8.06 5.79 2.25
C LEU A 22 8.68 5.45 3.61
N PHE A 23 7.98 5.73 4.71
CA PHE A 23 8.49 5.40 6.05
C PHE A 23 8.68 3.89 6.23
N ASN A 24 7.69 3.09 5.80
CA ASN A 24 7.77 1.64 5.92
C ASN A 24 8.92 1.07 5.06
N TRP A 25 9.12 1.60 3.85
CA TRP A 25 10.21 1.21 2.98
C TRP A 25 11.57 1.58 3.56
N LEU A 26 11.75 2.83 4.02
CA LEU A 26 13.00 3.29 4.64
C LEU A 26 13.34 2.48 5.89
N TYR A 27 12.37 2.21 6.75
CA TYR A 27 12.57 1.43 7.96
C TYR A 27 12.91 -0.03 7.66
N ALA A 28 12.22 -0.65 6.69
CA ALA A 28 12.57 -1.99 6.23
C ALA A 28 14.01 -2.02 5.66
N LYS A 29 14.38 -1.05 4.82
CA LYS A 29 15.73 -0.95 4.23
C LYS A 29 16.82 -0.80 5.30
N ALA A 30 16.59 0.04 6.31
CA ALA A 30 17.56 0.29 7.38
C ALA A 30 17.80 -0.92 8.29
N ASN A 31 16.85 -1.87 8.35
CA ASN A 31 16.89 -3.03 9.25
C ASN A 31 16.98 -4.36 8.48
N ASN A 32 17.46 -4.34 7.23
CA ASN A 32 17.52 -5.52 6.35
C ASN A 32 16.20 -6.32 6.30
N GLY A 33 15.08 -5.60 6.35
CA GLY A 33 13.73 -6.14 6.26
C GLY A 33 13.18 -6.15 4.83
N THR A 34 11.96 -6.65 4.70
CA THR A 34 11.21 -6.69 3.43
C THR A 34 10.05 -5.71 3.50
N PHE A 35 9.86 -4.93 2.43
CA PHE A 35 8.70 -4.08 2.24
C PHE A 35 7.79 -4.68 1.16
N LEU A 36 6.48 -4.67 1.40
CA LEU A 36 5.48 -5.27 0.51
C LEU A 36 4.32 -4.32 0.24
N VAL A 37 3.78 -4.40 -0.96
CA VAL A 37 2.50 -3.79 -1.31
C VAL A 37 1.48 -4.92 -1.40
N ARG A 38 0.38 -4.80 -0.64
CA ARG A 38 -0.73 -5.75 -0.66
C ARG A 38 -2.00 -4.99 -0.98
N ILE A 39 -2.66 -5.32 -2.07
CA ILE A 39 -3.96 -4.73 -2.39
C ILE A 39 -5.00 -5.30 -1.39
N ASP A 40 -5.81 -4.44 -0.79
CA ASP A 40 -6.90 -4.86 0.12
C ASP A 40 -8.25 -4.73 -0.60
N ASP A 41 -8.54 -5.73 -1.44
CA ASP A 41 -9.70 -5.83 -2.32
C ASP A 41 -10.87 -6.64 -1.72
N THR A 42 -10.87 -6.80 -0.39
CA THR A 42 -11.88 -7.59 0.33
C THR A 42 -13.29 -6.98 0.25
N ASP A 43 -13.38 -5.66 0.04
CA ASP A 43 -14.63 -4.94 -0.16
C ASP A 43 -15.00 -4.87 -1.64
N THR A 44 -15.79 -5.81 -2.12
CA THR A 44 -16.16 -5.93 -3.53
C THR A 44 -17.10 -4.82 -4.03
N GLU A 45 -17.82 -4.13 -3.13
CA GLU A 45 -18.78 -3.09 -3.51
C GLU A 45 -18.07 -1.76 -3.81
N ARG A 46 -17.00 -1.46 -3.07
CA ARG A 46 -16.23 -0.22 -3.22
C ARG A 46 -14.96 -0.39 -4.04
N SER A 47 -14.48 -1.62 -4.23
CA SER A 47 -13.26 -1.90 -4.99
C SER A 47 -13.49 -1.82 -6.50
N THR A 48 -12.74 -0.98 -7.19
CA THR A 48 -12.78 -0.91 -8.67
C THR A 48 -11.45 -1.36 -9.27
N LYS A 49 -11.54 -2.01 -10.46
CA LYS A 49 -10.35 -2.39 -11.23
C LYS A 49 -9.52 -1.19 -11.69
N GLU A 50 -10.13 0.00 -11.76
CA GLU A 50 -9.45 1.23 -12.12
C GLU A 50 -8.49 1.65 -11.01
N PHE A 51 -8.98 1.78 -9.78
CA PHE A 51 -8.15 2.13 -8.63
C PHE A 51 -7.15 1.03 -8.29
N GLN A 52 -7.47 -0.23 -8.57
CA GLN A 52 -6.51 -1.33 -8.40
C GLN A 52 -5.28 -1.19 -9.32
N LYS A 53 -5.44 -0.65 -10.53
CA LYS A 53 -4.33 -0.43 -11.48
C LYS A 53 -3.47 0.79 -11.12
N ASP A 54 -4.03 1.72 -10.36
CA ASP A 54 -3.36 2.94 -9.90
C ASP A 54 -2.45 2.69 -8.67
N ILE A 55 -2.58 1.51 -8.05
CA ILE A 55 -1.79 1.04 -6.90
C ILE A 55 -0.55 0.25 -7.38
#